data_AF-A0A3R6UPH6-F1
#
_entry.id   AF-A0A3R6UPH6-F1
#
_cell.length_a   1.000
_cell.length_b   1.000
_cell.length_c   1.000
_cell.angle_alpha   90.00
_cell.angle_beta   90.00
_cell.angle_gamma   90.00
#
_symmetry.space_group_name_H-M   'P 1'
#
loop_
_entity.id
_entity.type
_entity.pdbx_description
1 polymer ?
#
loop_
_entity_poly.entity_id
_entity_poly.type
_entity_poly.pdbx_seq_one_letter_code
_entity_poly.pdbx_strand_id
1 'polypeptide(L)'
;MALLGAQPAVCVYQQHVNNLLPEEKEGFYKDSFALAFSDWRNLSPGYRDFFVSLIKSERQRFIDFVRNDTVLGEFLYDVKDEALFIRILSLLERPDKKRKTSYTKLAFAVKLGFNVDLKVKYLSDKIRYARADTDDLY
;
A
#
# COMPACT_ATOMS: atom_id res chain seq x y z
N MET A 1 -12.23 22.02 -1.97
CA MET A 1 -12.06 23.38 -1.42
C MET A 1 -10.77 23.43 -0.63
N ALA A 2 -9.73 24.06 -1.17
CA ALA A 2 -8.48 24.29 -0.45
C ALA A 2 -8.64 25.55 0.41
N LEU A 3 -8.53 25.41 1.74
CA LEU A 3 -8.29 26.55 2.61
C LEU A 3 -6.89 27.10 2.28
N LEU A 4 -6.87 28.24 1.60
CA LEU A 4 -5.67 28.97 1.19
C LEU A 4 -4.70 29.15 2.37
N GLY A 5 -3.55 28.47 2.31
CA GLY A 5 -2.39 28.69 3.19
C GLY A 5 -2.08 27.61 4.23
N ALA A 6 -3.00 26.69 4.54
CA ALA A 6 -2.72 25.60 5.49
C ALA A 6 -2.00 24.43 4.80
N GLN A 7 -0.94 23.89 5.42
CA GLN A 7 -0.34 22.66 4.92
C GLN A 7 -1.32 21.49 5.08
N PRO A 8 -1.51 20.67 4.03
CA PRO A 8 -2.39 19.52 4.12
C PRO A 8 -1.82 18.50 5.13
N ALA A 9 -2.65 18.07 6.06
CA ALA A 9 -2.27 17.13 7.11
C ALA A 9 -3.25 15.95 7.16
N VAL A 10 -2.70 14.73 7.34
CA VAL A 10 -3.50 13.49 7.37
C VAL A 10 -4.53 13.52 8.50
N CYS A 11 -4.21 14.08 9.66
CA CYS A 11 -5.14 14.18 10.78
C CYS A 11 -6.37 15.05 10.45
N VAL A 12 -6.17 16.21 9.82
CA VAL A 12 -7.26 17.11 9.41
C VAL A 12 -8.12 16.46 8.34
N TYR A 13 -7.47 15.79 7.37
CA TYR A 13 -8.17 15.00 6.36
C TYR A 13 -9.04 13.89 6.99
N GLN A 14 -8.48 13.10 7.89
CA GLN A 14 -9.21 12.02 8.56
C GLN A 14 -10.34 12.53 9.44
N GLN A 15 -10.17 13.67 10.12
CA GLN A 15 -11.25 14.33 10.86
C GLN A 15 -12.42 14.67 9.93
N HIS A 16 -12.13 15.24 8.76
CA HIS A 16 -13.16 15.53 7.77
C HIS A 16 -13.85 14.25 7.28
N VAL A 17 -13.08 13.25 6.84
CA VAL A 17 -13.60 11.98 6.32
C VAL A 17 -14.42 11.24 7.38
N ASN A 18 -14.03 11.30 8.65
CA ASN A 18 -14.74 10.60 9.72
C ASN A 18 -16.19 11.08 9.91
N ASN A 19 -16.49 12.32 9.54
CA ASN A 19 -17.82 12.91 9.62
C ASN A 19 -18.74 12.54 8.43
N LEU A 20 -18.22 11.89 7.40
CA LEU A 20 -18.99 11.46 6.23
C LEU A 20 -19.72 10.13 6.48
N LEU A 21 -20.72 9.81 5.66
CA LEU A 21 -21.33 8.48 5.63
C LEU A 21 -20.33 7.43 5.08
N PRO A 22 -20.44 6.14 5.44
CA PRO A 22 -19.49 5.12 5.01
C PRO A 22 -19.26 5.04 3.50
N GLU A 23 -20.31 5.18 2.70
CA GLU A 23 -20.24 5.16 1.23
C GLU A 23 -19.50 6.37 0.68
N GLU A 24 -19.74 7.55 1.26
CA GLU A 24 -19.07 8.80 0.91
C GLU A 24 -17.58 8.77 1.30
N LYS A 25 -17.23 8.11 2.41
CA LYS A 25 -15.83 7.94 2.83
C LYS A 25 -15.02 7.25 1.76
N GLU A 26 -15.55 6.17 1.20
CA GLU A 26 -14.82 5.38 0.21
C GLU A 26 -14.63 6.17 -1.09
N GLY A 27 -15.69 6.84 -1.57
CA GLY A 27 -15.57 7.76 -2.72
C GLY A 27 -14.52 8.84 -2.49
N PHE A 28 -14.50 9.45 -1.31
CA PHE A 28 -13.54 10.52 -0.98
C PHE A 28 -12.08 10.04 -0.96
N TYR A 29 -11.82 8.82 -0.47
CA TYR A 29 -10.48 8.22 -0.56
C TYR A 29 -10.08 7.94 -2.00
N LYS A 30 -10.97 7.37 -2.81
CA LYS A 30 -10.71 7.10 -4.24
C LYS A 30 -10.41 8.37 -5.01
N ASP A 31 -11.20 9.43 -4.83
CA ASP A 31 -10.98 10.73 -5.45
C ASP A 31 -9.61 11.33 -5.07
N SER A 32 -9.26 11.20 -3.79
CA SER A 32 -7.96 11.64 -3.28
C SER A 32 -6.79 10.87 -3.90
N PHE A 33 -6.91 9.55 -4.03
CA PHE A 33 -5.90 8.73 -4.69
C PHE A 33 -5.83 9.03 -6.19
N ALA A 34 -6.96 9.18 -6.87
CA ALA A 34 -7.02 9.54 -8.28
C ALA A 34 -6.31 10.88 -8.56
N LEU A 35 -6.54 11.90 -7.72
CA LEU A 35 -5.85 13.18 -7.80
C LEU A 35 -4.33 13.03 -7.66
N ALA A 36 -3.87 12.20 -6.72
CA ALA A 36 -2.45 11.92 -6.55
C ALA A 36 -1.83 11.25 -7.78
N PHE A 37 -2.56 10.38 -8.48
CA PHE A 37 -2.12 9.73 -9.71
C PHE A 37 -2.10 10.67 -10.92
N SER A 38 -3.17 11.44 -11.12
CA SER A 38 -3.34 12.25 -12.32
C SER A 38 -2.48 13.51 -12.32
N ASP A 39 -2.26 14.13 -11.15
CA ASP A 39 -1.69 15.47 -11.06
C ASP A 39 -0.35 15.54 -10.32
N TRP A 40 0.29 14.39 -10.06
CA TRP A 40 1.48 14.27 -9.21
C TRP A 40 2.56 15.35 -9.45
N ARG A 41 2.85 15.65 -10.73
CA ARG A 41 3.88 16.61 -11.13
C ARG A 41 3.50 18.07 -10.89
N ASN A 42 2.21 18.39 -10.83
CA ASN A 42 1.73 19.76 -10.59
C ASN A 42 1.42 20.02 -9.12
N LEU A 43 1.28 18.96 -8.30
CA LEU A 43 1.15 19.10 -6.86
C LEU A 43 2.37 19.80 -6.24
N SER A 44 2.11 20.71 -5.29
CA SER A 44 3.17 21.32 -4.48
C SER A 44 3.83 20.27 -3.58
N PRO A 45 5.07 20.50 -3.11
CA PRO A 45 5.77 19.55 -2.24
C PRO A 45 4.96 19.13 -1.00
N GLY A 46 4.27 20.08 -0.36
CA GLY A 46 3.43 19.79 0.82
C GLY A 46 2.26 18.84 0.51
N TYR A 47 1.63 18.97 -0.66
CA TYR A 47 0.58 18.03 -1.08
C TYR A 47 1.13 16.66 -1.44
N ARG A 48 2.32 16.58 -2.07
CA ARG A 48 2.99 15.30 -2.32
C ARG A 48 3.31 14.56 -1.03
N ASP A 49 3.87 15.26 -0.04
CA ASP A 49 4.18 14.70 1.28
C ASP A 49 2.92 14.23 2.01
N PHE A 50 1.85 15.02 1.90
CA PHE A 50 0.53 14.64 2.40
C PHE A 50 0.03 13.33 1.77
N PHE A 51 0.00 13.23 0.44
CA PHE A 51 -0.50 12.02 -0.23
C PHE A 51 0.36 10.80 0.08
N VAL A 52 1.69 10.95 0.11
CA VAL A 52 2.59 9.87 0.54
C VAL A 52 2.26 9.41 1.96
N SER A 53 1.98 10.34 2.87
CA SER A 53 1.62 10.02 4.24
C SER A 53 0.24 9.35 4.34
N LEU A 54 -0.75 9.85 3.59
CA LEU A 54 -2.09 9.28 3.50
C LEU A 54 -2.07 7.84 2.97
N ILE A 55 -1.37 7.60 1.87
CA ILE A 55 -1.22 6.27 1.27
C ILE A 55 -0.51 5.31 2.24
N LYS A 56 0.50 5.80 2.97
CA LYS A 56 1.18 5.01 4.01
C LYS A 56 0.26 4.64 5.16
N SER A 57 -0.68 5.49 5.57
CA SER A 57 -1.66 5.13 6.61
C SER A 57 -2.76 4.22 6.08
N GLU A 58 -3.13 4.32 4.81
CA GLU A 58 -4.29 3.66 4.20
C GLU A 58 -3.88 2.61 3.14
N ARG A 59 -2.75 1.94 3.36
CA ARG A 59 -2.13 1.02 2.39
C ARG A 59 -3.11 0.02 1.76
N GLN A 60 -3.98 -0.57 2.56
CA GLN A 60 -4.95 -1.54 2.06
C GLN A 60 -5.92 -0.87 1.08
N ARG A 61 -6.55 0.24 1.46
CA ARG A 61 -7.46 0.98 0.58
C ARG A 61 -6.78 1.45 -0.69
N PHE A 62 -5.53 1.92 -0.58
CA PHE A 62 -4.78 2.34 -1.76
C PHE A 62 -4.52 1.17 -2.73
N ILE A 63 -4.16 -0.01 -2.21
CA ILE A 63 -4.05 -1.21 -3.06
C ILE A 63 -5.40 -1.54 -3.70
N ASP A 64 -6.49 -1.51 -2.93
CA ASP A 64 -7.82 -1.81 -3.45
C ASP A 64 -8.21 -0.83 -4.57
N PHE A 65 -7.91 0.46 -4.41
CA PHE A 65 -8.05 1.47 -5.47
C PHE A 65 -7.19 1.17 -6.70
N VAL A 66 -5.88 0.95 -6.54
CA VAL A 66 -4.98 0.69 -7.67
C VAL A 66 -5.43 -0.54 -8.46
N ARG A 67 -5.89 -1.58 -7.77
CA ARG A 67 -6.28 -2.85 -8.40
C ARG A 67 -7.65 -2.82 -9.05
N ASN A 68 -8.63 -2.16 -8.43
CA ASN A 68 -10.02 -2.24 -8.86
C ASN A 68 -10.48 -1.02 -9.64
N ASP A 69 -9.81 0.12 -9.50
CA ASP A 69 -10.25 1.41 -10.05
C ASP A 69 -9.24 2.01 -11.04
N THR A 70 -8.13 1.32 -11.34
CA THR A 70 -7.13 1.79 -12.31
C THR A 70 -6.67 0.69 -13.25
N VAL A 71 -6.17 1.08 -14.42
CA VAL A 71 -5.60 0.16 -15.41
C VAL A 71 -4.42 -0.66 -14.88
N LEU A 72 -3.77 -0.23 -13.78
CA LEU A 72 -2.66 -0.98 -13.19
C LEU A 72 -3.09 -2.33 -12.60
N GLY A 73 -4.37 -2.50 -12.26
CA GLY A 73 -4.93 -3.79 -11.86
C GLY A 73 -4.81 -4.87 -12.94
N GLU A 74 -4.88 -4.49 -14.22
CA GLU A 74 -4.79 -5.41 -15.36
C GLU A 74 -3.36 -5.89 -15.63
N PHE A 75 -2.35 -5.24 -15.03
CA PHE A 75 -0.93 -5.53 -15.25
C PHE A 75 -0.28 -6.28 -14.09
N LEU A 76 -1.07 -6.81 -13.15
CA LEU A 76 -0.54 -7.60 -12.05
C LEU A 76 0.01 -8.94 -12.55
N TYR A 77 1.14 -9.37 -11.98
CA TYR A 77 1.71 -10.68 -12.28
C TYR A 77 1.05 -11.77 -11.43
N ASP A 78 0.52 -12.81 -12.07
CA ASP A 78 -0.05 -13.98 -11.40
C ASP A 78 1.05 -14.89 -10.83
N VAL A 79 1.06 -15.00 -9.50
CA VAL A 79 2.02 -15.83 -8.79
C VAL A 79 1.58 -17.29 -8.85
N LYS A 80 2.32 -18.12 -9.59
CA LYS A 80 2.01 -19.55 -9.78
C LYS A 80 2.04 -20.36 -8.48
N ASP A 81 3.00 -20.07 -7.60
CA ASP A 81 3.12 -20.69 -6.27
C ASP A 81 3.26 -19.60 -5.22
N GLU A 82 2.12 -19.21 -4.63
CA GLU A 82 2.06 -18.18 -3.59
C GLU A 82 2.89 -18.57 -2.35
N ALA A 83 2.90 -19.86 -1.99
CA ALA A 83 3.58 -20.33 -0.79
C ALA A 83 5.10 -20.28 -0.93
N LEU A 84 5.63 -20.71 -2.08
CA LEU A 84 7.05 -20.59 -2.40
C LEU A 84 7.46 -19.11 -2.52
N PHE A 85 6.65 -18.30 -3.19
CA PHE A 85 6.93 -16.87 -3.33
C PHE A 85 7.04 -16.16 -1.96
N ILE A 86 6.12 -16.42 -1.04
CA ILE A 86 6.17 -15.89 0.32
C ILE A 86 7.42 -16.36 1.08
N ARG A 87 7.83 -17.62 0.90
CA ARG A 87 9.06 -18.17 1.51
C ARG A 87 10.32 -17.50 0.95
N ILE A 88 10.38 -17.25 -0.35
CA ILE A 88 11.47 -16.48 -0.98
C ILE A 88 11.52 -15.05 -0.42
N LEU A 89 10.37 -14.37 -0.30
CA LEU A 89 10.32 -13.03 0.31
C LEU A 89 10.84 -13.02 1.75
N SER A 90 10.51 -14.06 2.54
CA SER A 90 11.01 -14.22 3.90
C SER A 90 12.54 -14.41 3.93
N LEU A 91 13.07 -15.24 3.03
CA LEU A 91 14.52 -15.46 2.88
C LEU A 91 15.27 -14.19 2.47
N LEU A 92 14.73 -13.41 1.53
CA LEU A 92 15.34 -12.18 1.05
C LEU A 92 15.49 -11.14 2.17
N GLU A 93 14.48 -11.04 3.04
CA GLU A 93 14.47 -10.07 4.13
C GLU A 93 15.23 -10.50 5.38
N ARG A 94 15.71 -11.76 5.43
CA ARG A 94 16.44 -12.40 6.54
C ARG A 94 16.87 -11.37 7.60
N PRO A 95 16.23 -11.36 8.79
CA PRO A 95 16.43 -10.27 9.74
C PRO A 95 17.88 -10.25 10.23
N ASP A 96 18.70 -9.39 9.63
CA ASP A 96 20.01 -9.05 10.17
C ASP A 96 19.78 -8.20 11.43
N LYS A 97 20.53 -8.47 12.50
CA LYS A 97 20.44 -7.75 13.79
C LYS A 97 20.57 -6.23 13.61
N LYS A 98 21.10 -5.77 12.49
CA LYS A 98 21.32 -4.35 12.15
C LYS A 98 20.22 -3.70 11.30
N ARG A 99 19.36 -4.45 10.60
CA ARG A 99 18.36 -3.89 9.68
C ARG A 99 16.95 -4.35 10.04
N LYS A 100 16.14 -3.44 10.60
CA LYS A 100 14.70 -3.67 10.85
C LYS A 100 13.94 -3.54 9.53
N THR A 101 13.71 -4.66 8.85
CA THR A 101 12.75 -4.70 7.74
C THR A 101 11.33 -4.46 8.23
N SER A 102 10.60 -3.60 7.52
CA SER A 102 9.15 -3.46 7.72
C SER A 102 8.41 -4.39 6.76
N TYR A 103 8.03 -5.57 7.24
CA TYR A 103 7.22 -6.54 6.49
C TYR A 103 5.92 -5.93 5.91
N THR A 104 5.35 -4.92 6.57
CA THR A 104 4.19 -4.19 6.05
C THR A 104 4.52 -3.35 4.82
N LYS A 105 5.72 -2.73 4.76
CA LYS A 105 6.17 -2.01 3.56
C LYS A 105 6.46 -3.00 2.43
N LEU A 106 7.08 -4.14 2.72
CA LEU A 106 7.32 -5.19 1.73
C LEU A 106 6.00 -5.73 1.17
N ALA A 107 5.07 -6.15 2.03
CA ALA A 107 3.77 -6.65 1.61
C ALA A 107 2.99 -5.64 0.75
N PHE A 108 3.08 -4.36 1.09
CA PHE A 108 2.49 -3.29 0.28
C PHE A 108 3.14 -3.18 -1.10
N ALA A 109 4.47 -3.17 -1.17
CA ALA A 109 5.20 -3.10 -2.44
C ALA A 109 4.92 -4.32 -3.33
N VAL A 110 4.90 -5.53 -2.75
CA VAL A 110 4.55 -6.78 -3.44
C VAL A 110 3.14 -6.66 -4.03
N LYS A 111 2.17 -6.18 -3.26
CA LYS A 111 0.79 -6.08 -3.75
C LYS A 111 0.58 -5.02 -4.85
N LEU A 112 1.52 -4.13 -5.11
CA LEU A 112 1.44 -3.19 -6.24
C LEU A 112 1.74 -3.86 -7.59
N GLY A 113 2.47 -4.97 -7.61
CA GLY A 113 2.87 -5.65 -8.86
C GLY A 113 2.45 -7.11 -8.98
N PHE A 114 2.08 -7.77 -7.88
CA PHE A 114 1.78 -9.20 -7.87
C PHE A 114 0.34 -9.47 -7.45
N ASN A 115 -0.34 -10.35 -8.19
CA ASN A 115 -1.69 -10.80 -7.88
C ASN A 115 -1.67 -11.83 -6.73
N VAL A 116 -1.54 -11.32 -5.50
CA VAL A 116 -1.60 -12.10 -4.26
C VAL A 116 -2.92 -11.79 -3.55
N ASP A 117 -3.72 -12.82 -3.27
CA ASP A 117 -5.07 -12.71 -2.70
C ASP A 117 -5.09 -12.63 -1.16
N LEU A 118 -4.11 -11.91 -0.60
CA LEU A 118 -4.00 -11.71 0.84
C LEU A 118 -4.06 -10.23 1.19
N LYS A 119 -4.75 -9.84 2.26
CA LYS A 119 -4.69 -8.46 2.78
C LYS A 119 -3.25 -8.09 3.16
N VAL A 120 -2.87 -6.82 3.04
CA VAL A 120 -1.51 -6.32 3.33
C VAL A 120 -1.01 -6.77 4.69
N LYS A 121 -1.85 -6.69 5.73
CA LYS A 121 -1.51 -7.14 7.09
C LYS A 121 -1.23 -8.65 7.13
N TYR A 122 -2.09 -9.44 6.51
CA TYR A 122 -1.97 -10.89 6.55
C TYR A 122 -0.78 -11.39 5.72
N LEU A 123 -0.52 -10.78 4.56
CA LEU A 123 0.69 -11.03 3.78
C LEU A 123 1.96 -10.66 4.56
N SER A 124 1.96 -9.50 5.23
CA SER A 124 3.06 -9.07 6.10
C SER A 124 3.37 -10.12 7.18
N ASP A 125 2.34 -10.67 7.83
CA ASP A 125 2.51 -11.69 8.85
C ASP A 125 3.00 -13.02 8.24
N LYS A 126 2.43 -13.45 7.11
CA LYS A 126 2.90 -14.66 6.40
C LYS A 126 4.37 -14.55 6.01
N ILE A 127 4.81 -13.43 5.44
CA ILE A 127 6.23 -13.25 5.07
C ILE A 127 7.11 -13.30 6.32
N ARG A 128 6.71 -12.67 7.43
CA ARG A 128 7.51 -12.66 8.66
C ARG A 128 7.73 -14.05 9.26
N TYR A 129 6.70 -14.90 9.22
CA TYR A 129 6.72 -16.20 9.90
C TYR A 129 6.97 -17.38 8.96
N ALA A 130 7.04 -17.14 7.65
CA ALA A 130 7.41 -18.18 6.69
C ALA A 130 8.84 -18.65 6.98
N ARG A 131 8.95 -19.94 7.31
CA ARG A 131 10.23 -20.63 7.33
C ARG A 131 10.46 -21.13 5.91
N ALA A 132 11.53 -20.68 5.30
CA ALA A 132 12.06 -21.39 4.15
C ALA A 132 13.09 -22.38 4.66
N ASP A 133 12.97 -23.63 4.24
CA ASP A 133 14.00 -24.63 4.49
C ASP A 133 15.01 -24.60 3.33
N THR A 134 16.20 -25.16 3.53
CA THR A 134 17.24 -25.21 2.50
C THR A 134 16.79 -25.95 1.23
N ASP A 135 15.76 -26.78 1.32
CA ASP A 135 15.16 -27.50 0.19
C ASP A 135 14.38 -26.59 -0.77
N ASP A 136 13.96 -25.38 -0.35
CA ASP A 136 13.23 -24.44 -1.21
C ASP A 136 14.14 -23.71 -2.24
N LEU A 137 15.45 -24.01 -2.25
CA LEU A 137 16.46 -23.39 -3.10
C LEU A 137 17.06 -24.34 -4.16
N TYR A 138 16.59 -25.59 -4.23
CA TYR A 138 17.10 -26.63 -5.13
C TYR A 138 16.02 -27.18 -6.07
#